data_AF-A0A1J5DQ45-F1
#
_entry.id   AF-A0A1J5DQ45-F1
#
_cell.length_a   1.000
_cell.length_b   1.000
_cell.length_c   1.000
_cell.angle_alpha   90.00
_cell.angle_beta   90.00
_cell.angle_gamma   90.00
#
_symmetry.space_group_name_H-M   'P 1'
#
loop_
_entity.id
_entity.type
_entity.pdbx_description
1 polymer ?
#
loop_
_entity_poly.entity_id
_entity_poly.type
_entity_poly.pdbx_seq_one_letter_code
_entity_poly.pdbx_strand_id
1 'polypeptide(L)'
;MTHNRKIVLGGGFLFLLLSAGIAQALPSLQLYIPGSTYDATSESWVTNASNFELQVLGASSPASAKYITDVMLYVAIKESEKGLSGAYIKVNGSPITFDNFGTPMSPHSIYPTYYNAYSLPDLMVSTAGEIVNNYNPGESGTDDGDIHYLQIEYGGYSSLHFDAKGTVVGSGGKTWETKAPFSHDAEAANQNAVPEPATMLLLGTGMFGLVGIKRRFVPKR
;
A
#
# COMPACT_ATOMS: atom_id res chain seq x y z
N MET A 1 -34.35 -22.85 64.76
CA MET A 1 -33.12 -23.11 63.97
C MET A 1 -33.43 -22.74 62.52
N THR A 2 -33.30 -21.47 62.16
CA THR A 2 -33.72 -20.91 60.86
C THR A 2 -32.48 -20.50 60.09
N HIS A 3 -32.25 -21.13 58.93
CA HIS A 3 -31.11 -20.88 58.05
C HIS A 3 -31.48 -19.81 57.02
N ASN A 4 -30.88 -18.62 57.13
CA ASN A 4 -30.94 -17.59 56.11
C ASN A 4 -29.82 -17.80 55.08
N ARG A 5 -30.17 -18.22 53.86
CA ARG A 5 -29.24 -18.22 52.72
C ARG A 5 -29.40 -16.90 51.96
N LYS A 6 -28.42 -16.00 52.11
CA LYS A 6 -28.31 -14.82 51.23
C LYS A 6 -27.64 -15.25 49.93
N ILE A 7 -28.39 -15.16 48.83
CA ILE A 7 -27.87 -15.29 47.47
C ILE A 7 -27.13 -13.99 47.14
N VAL A 8 -25.83 -14.06 46.93
CA VAL A 8 -25.02 -12.99 46.34
C VAL A 8 -24.71 -13.40 44.91
N LEU A 9 -25.53 -12.92 43.97
CA LEU A 9 -25.33 -13.06 42.53
C LEU A 9 -25.39 -11.65 41.95
N GLY A 10 -24.24 -11.10 41.56
CA GLY A 10 -24.18 -9.80 40.90
C GLY A 10 -22.81 -9.15 41.08
N GLY A 11 -21.90 -9.39 40.14
CA GLY A 11 -20.62 -8.68 40.13
C GLY A 11 -19.62 -9.13 39.05
N GLY A 12 -19.80 -10.30 38.43
CA GLY A 12 -18.82 -10.87 37.50
C GLY A 12 -18.96 -10.47 36.02
N PHE A 13 -20.08 -9.88 35.60
CA PHE A 13 -20.38 -9.76 34.16
C PHE A 13 -19.95 -8.43 33.50
N LEU A 14 -19.59 -7.41 34.28
CA LEU A 14 -19.29 -6.07 33.74
C LEU A 14 -17.79 -5.82 33.46
N PHE A 15 -16.89 -6.69 33.94
CA PHE A 15 -15.43 -6.53 33.78
C PHE A 15 -14.85 -7.26 32.55
N LEU A 16 -15.64 -8.08 31.85
CA LEU A 16 -15.21 -8.88 30.69
C LEU A 16 -15.43 -8.17 29.33
N LEU A 17 -16.04 -6.99 29.31
CA LEU A 17 -16.33 -6.23 28.09
C LEU A 17 -15.22 -5.22 27.69
N LEU A 18 -14.20 -5.03 28.52
CA LEU A 18 -13.16 -4.00 28.33
C LEU A 18 -11.84 -4.53 27.72
N SER A 19 -11.75 -5.83 27.44
CA SER A 19 -10.54 -6.45 26.87
C SER A 19 -10.71 -6.91 25.41
N ALA A 20 -11.70 -6.38 24.69
CA ALA A 20 -11.77 -6.56 23.24
C ALA A 20 -10.61 -5.77 22.61
N GLY A 21 -9.46 -6.44 22.47
CA GLY A 21 -8.35 -5.91 21.68
C GLY A 21 -8.84 -5.58 20.28
N ILE A 22 -8.40 -4.44 19.75
CA ILE A 22 -8.68 -4.05 18.37
C ILE A 22 -8.00 -5.11 17.51
N ALA A 23 -8.76 -6.03 16.93
CA ALA A 23 -8.25 -6.94 15.92
C ALA A 23 -7.92 -6.10 14.68
N GLN A 24 -6.66 -5.68 14.55
CA GLN A 24 -6.19 -5.03 13.34
C GLN A 24 -6.06 -6.12 12.27
N ALA A 25 -7.06 -6.20 11.40
CA ALA A 25 -7.08 -7.15 10.32
C ALA A 25 -6.11 -6.71 9.23
N LEU A 26 -4.94 -7.35 9.13
CA LEU A 26 -4.08 -7.17 7.97
C LEU A 26 -4.81 -7.71 6.73
N PRO A 27 -4.78 -6.99 5.60
CA PRO A 27 -5.23 -7.53 4.33
C PRO A 27 -4.47 -8.80 3.99
N SER A 28 -5.18 -9.84 3.52
CA SER A 28 -4.54 -11.12 3.19
C SER A 28 -3.51 -10.99 2.08
N LEU A 29 -3.65 -10.02 1.17
CA LEU A 29 -2.67 -9.73 0.13
C LEU A 29 -2.39 -8.23 0.14
N GLN A 30 -1.11 -7.86 0.08
CA GLN A 30 -0.64 -6.48 0.04
C GLN A 30 0.53 -6.35 -0.92
N LEU A 31 0.79 -5.12 -1.34
CA LEU A 31 2.02 -4.73 -2.01
C LEU A 31 2.76 -3.76 -1.09
N TYR A 32 4.09 -3.69 -1.23
CA TYR A 32 4.89 -2.64 -0.60
C TYR A 32 6.17 -2.35 -1.38
N ILE A 33 6.57 -1.08 -1.44
CA ILE A 33 7.87 -0.67 -1.96
C ILE A 33 8.68 -0.07 -0.81
N PRO A 34 9.76 -0.72 -0.34
CA PRO A 34 10.61 -0.17 0.70
C PRO A 34 11.14 1.23 0.37
N GLY A 35 10.92 2.18 1.29
CA GLY A 35 11.34 3.57 1.11
C GLY A 35 10.40 4.43 0.25
N SER A 36 9.25 3.89 -0.19
CA SER A 36 8.19 4.68 -0.82
C SER A 36 7.51 5.64 0.17
N THR A 37 6.83 6.65 -0.37
CA THR A 37 6.01 7.59 0.39
C THR A 37 4.55 7.45 -0.04
N TYR A 38 3.63 7.39 0.92
CA TYR A 38 2.20 7.37 0.62
C TYR A 38 1.71 8.74 0.14
N ASP A 39 1.09 8.79 -1.03
CA ASP A 39 0.39 9.97 -1.55
C ASP A 39 -1.12 9.81 -1.35
N ALA A 40 -1.67 10.64 -0.46
CA ALA A 40 -3.11 10.63 -0.15
C ALA A 40 -3.99 11.16 -1.30
N THR A 41 -3.42 11.79 -2.32
CA THR A 41 -4.19 12.28 -3.49
C THR A 41 -4.49 11.15 -4.47
N SER A 42 -3.49 10.32 -4.75
CA SER A 42 -3.60 9.13 -5.59
C SER A 42 -3.96 7.87 -4.81
N GLU A 43 -3.97 7.94 -3.48
CA GLU A 43 -4.16 6.81 -2.57
C GLU A 43 -3.19 5.65 -2.85
N SER A 44 -1.93 5.98 -3.13
CA SER A 44 -0.90 5.05 -3.62
C SER A 44 0.42 5.23 -2.89
N TRP A 45 1.19 4.15 -2.78
CA TRP A 45 2.58 4.21 -2.35
C TRP A 45 3.48 4.53 -3.54
N VAL A 46 4.18 5.67 -3.47
CA VAL A 46 4.94 6.22 -4.59
C VAL A 46 6.44 6.12 -4.35
N THR A 47 7.16 5.63 -5.36
CA THR A 47 8.62 5.73 -5.45
C THR A 47 9.04 6.49 -6.70
N ASN A 48 10.18 7.20 -6.61
CA ASN A 48 10.84 7.87 -7.72
C ASN A 48 11.99 7.05 -8.33
N ALA A 49 12.31 5.89 -7.74
CA ALA A 49 13.42 5.05 -8.16
C ALA A 49 13.06 4.26 -9.43
N SER A 50 13.98 4.21 -10.39
CA SER A 50 13.83 3.38 -11.60
C SER A 50 14.31 1.93 -11.42
N ASN A 51 14.91 1.64 -10.27
CA ASN A 51 15.37 0.33 -9.83
C ASN A 51 15.05 0.20 -8.34
N PHE A 52 14.17 -0.74 -7.97
CA PHE A 52 13.68 -0.90 -6.61
C PHE A 52 13.14 -2.32 -6.37
N GLU A 53 13.02 -2.67 -5.09
CA GLU A 53 12.35 -3.89 -4.66
C GLU A 53 10.85 -3.65 -4.51
N LEU A 54 10.03 -4.52 -5.10
CA LEU A 54 8.59 -4.62 -4.84
C LEU A 54 8.33 -5.88 -4.02
N GLN A 55 7.65 -5.72 -2.90
CA GLN A 55 7.23 -6.80 -2.02
C GLN A 55 5.77 -7.16 -2.32
N VAL A 56 5.50 -8.45 -2.54
CA VAL A 56 4.14 -9.00 -2.63
C VAL A 56 3.92 -9.85 -1.38
N LEU A 57 3.06 -9.39 -0.48
CA LEU A 57 2.96 -9.90 0.87
C LEU A 57 1.63 -10.63 1.08
N GLY A 58 1.69 -11.84 1.61
CA GLY A 58 0.53 -12.61 2.05
C GLY A 58 0.47 -12.67 3.58
N ALA A 59 -0.68 -12.34 4.18
CA ALA A 59 -0.88 -12.39 5.63
C ALA A 59 -1.93 -13.46 6.04
N SER A 60 -1.80 -14.01 7.25
CA SER A 60 -2.70 -15.04 7.78
C SER A 60 -4.10 -14.50 8.09
N SER A 61 -4.22 -13.20 8.32
CA SER A 61 -5.45 -12.47 8.58
C SER A 61 -6.15 -12.01 7.30
N PRO A 62 -7.46 -11.65 7.36
CA PRO A 62 -8.37 -11.78 8.51
C PRO A 62 -9.01 -13.17 8.70
N ALA A 63 -8.71 -14.15 7.85
CA ALA A 63 -9.50 -15.39 7.77
C ALA A 63 -8.69 -16.69 7.93
N SER A 64 -7.59 -16.63 8.68
CA SER A 64 -6.68 -17.76 8.92
C SER A 64 -6.26 -18.43 7.59
N ALA A 65 -5.77 -17.58 6.68
CA ALA A 65 -5.23 -17.98 5.38
C ALA A 65 -4.08 -18.97 5.59
N LYS A 66 -4.13 -20.09 4.89
CA LYS A 66 -3.03 -21.07 4.89
C LYS A 66 -2.02 -20.78 3.80
N TYR A 67 -2.55 -20.45 2.63
CA TYR A 67 -1.79 -20.07 1.45
C TYR A 67 -2.66 -19.19 0.54
N ILE A 68 -2.02 -18.47 -0.37
CA ILE A 68 -2.68 -17.68 -1.41
C ILE A 68 -2.17 -18.21 -2.75
N THR A 69 -3.08 -18.73 -3.57
CA THR A 69 -2.78 -19.29 -4.88
C THR A 69 -3.08 -18.30 -5.99
N ASP A 70 -2.63 -18.63 -7.20
CA ASP A 70 -2.94 -17.88 -8.42
C ASP A 70 -2.54 -16.41 -8.28
N VAL A 71 -1.42 -16.17 -7.60
CA VAL A 71 -0.92 -14.84 -7.30
C VAL A 71 -0.46 -14.20 -8.61
N MET A 72 -1.09 -13.09 -8.96
CA MET A 72 -0.80 -12.34 -10.18
C MET A 72 -0.42 -10.92 -9.82
N LEU A 73 0.77 -10.51 -10.23
CA LEU A 73 1.18 -9.11 -10.22
C LEU A 73 0.77 -8.47 -11.55
N TYR A 74 -0.03 -7.43 -11.48
CA TYR A 74 -0.37 -6.59 -12.61
C TYR A 74 0.61 -5.44 -12.69
N VAL A 75 1.24 -5.27 -13.84
CA VAL A 75 2.07 -4.11 -14.14
C VAL A 75 1.46 -3.36 -15.31
N ALA A 76 1.23 -2.07 -15.13
CA ALA A 76 0.46 -1.23 -16.04
C ALA A 76 1.23 0.03 -16.43
N ILE A 77 1.03 0.47 -17.68
CA ILE A 77 1.56 1.72 -18.26
C ILE A 77 0.41 2.52 -18.90
N LYS A 78 0.57 3.84 -18.94
CA LYS A 78 -0.40 4.72 -19.60
C LYS A 78 -0.58 4.31 -21.07
N GLU A 79 -1.80 4.40 -21.58
CA GLU A 79 -2.12 4.10 -22.98
C GLU A 79 -1.19 4.84 -23.95
N SER A 80 -0.93 6.12 -23.68
CA SER A 80 -0.06 6.99 -24.49
C SER A 80 1.41 6.57 -24.54
N GLU A 81 1.83 5.63 -23.68
CA GLU A 81 3.22 5.19 -23.56
C GLU A 81 3.48 3.81 -24.19
N LYS A 82 2.43 3.19 -24.76
CA LYS A 82 2.59 1.93 -25.49
C LYS A 82 3.46 2.15 -26.73
N GLY A 83 4.55 1.38 -26.82
CA GLY A 83 5.43 1.39 -27.99
C GLY A 83 6.49 2.50 -28.00
N LEU A 84 6.73 3.17 -26.87
CA LEU A 84 7.85 4.10 -26.74
C LEU A 84 9.18 3.40 -27.06
N SER A 85 9.94 4.00 -27.99
CA SER A 85 11.24 3.46 -28.39
C SER A 85 12.24 3.51 -27.24
N GLY A 86 12.90 2.39 -26.97
CA GLY A 86 13.88 2.26 -25.88
C GLY A 86 13.26 2.17 -24.48
N ALA A 87 11.93 2.19 -24.35
CA ALA A 87 11.27 1.94 -23.07
C ALA A 87 11.34 0.45 -22.72
N TYR A 88 11.56 0.14 -21.45
CA TYR A 88 11.68 -1.22 -20.96
C TYR A 88 11.20 -1.33 -19.52
N ILE A 89 10.83 -2.55 -19.16
CA ILE A 89 10.64 -2.99 -17.78
C ILE A 89 11.14 -4.43 -17.66
N LYS A 90 11.76 -4.73 -16.52
CA LYS A 90 12.17 -6.07 -16.13
C LYS A 90 11.65 -6.37 -14.73
N VAL A 91 11.23 -7.61 -14.53
CA VAL A 91 10.91 -8.21 -13.24
C VAL A 91 11.92 -9.33 -13.02
N ASN A 92 12.73 -9.25 -11.97
CA ASN A 92 13.83 -10.18 -11.70
C ASN A 92 14.76 -10.37 -12.91
N GLY A 93 15.10 -9.25 -13.57
CA GLY A 93 15.93 -9.23 -14.78
C GLY A 93 15.25 -9.74 -16.06
N SER A 94 14.03 -10.29 -15.97
CA SER A 94 13.28 -10.80 -17.12
C SER A 94 12.39 -9.70 -17.71
N PRO A 95 12.49 -9.39 -19.01
CA PRO A 95 11.67 -8.36 -19.63
C PRO A 95 10.19 -8.76 -19.64
N ILE A 96 9.29 -7.80 -19.45
CA ILE A 96 7.84 -8.01 -19.61
C ILE A 96 7.30 -7.18 -20.79
N THR A 97 6.26 -7.70 -21.44
CA THR A 97 5.57 -7.05 -22.57
C THR A 97 4.14 -6.69 -22.21
N PHE A 98 3.68 -5.51 -22.65
CA PHE A 98 2.33 -5.04 -22.37
C PHE A 98 1.40 -5.36 -23.54
N ASP A 99 0.81 -6.55 -23.54
CA ASP A 99 0.01 -7.05 -24.67
C ASP A 99 -1.50 -6.94 -24.44
N ASN A 100 -1.93 -6.71 -23.19
CA ASN A 100 -3.33 -6.57 -22.83
C ASN A 100 -3.70 -5.10 -22.67
N PHE A 101 -4.88 -4.70 -23.15
CA PHE A 101 -5.45 -3.37 -22.94
C PHE A 101 -6.73 -3.46 -22.12
N GLY A 102 -6.92 -2.57 -21.14
CA GLY A 102 -8.15 -2.50 -20.35
C GLY A 102 -7.92 -1.95 -18.95
N THR A 103 -8.75 -2.39 -18.01
CA THR A 103 -8.70 -2.01 -16.59
C THR A 103 -8.61 -3.27 -15.73
N PRO A 104 -7.39 -3.83 -15.55
CA PRO A 104 -7.21 -5.18 -15.00
C PRO A 104 -7.84 -5.35 -13.61
N MET A 105 -7.89 -4.29 -12.80
CA MET A 105 -8.38 -4.30 -11.42
C MET A 105 -9.41 -3.19 -11.15
N SER A 106 -10.33 -2.94 -12.09
CA SER A 106 -11.49 -2.04 -11.88
C SER A 106 -12.18 -2.35 -10.53
N PRO A 107 -12.43 -1.35 -9.64
CA PRO A 107 -12.39 0.10 -9.88
C PRO A 107 -11.03 0.81 -9.64
N HIS A 108 -10.01 0.12 -9.12
CA HIS A 108 -8.72 0.74 -8.73
C HIS A 108 -7.82 1.08 -9.93
N SER A 109 -8.09 0.51 -11.10
CA SER A 109 -7.50 0.95 -12.36
C SER A 109 -8.22 2.20 -12.87
N ILE A 110 -7.69 3.38 -12.56
CA ILE A 110 -8.37 4.65 -12.83
C ILE A 110 -8.32 5.11 -14.30
N TYR A 111 -7.49 4.48 -15.14
CA TYR A 111 -7.35 4.83 -16.56
C TYR A 111 -7.28 3.58 -17.46
N PRO A 112 -7.74 3.66 -18.73
CA PRO A 112 -7.38 2.69 -19.75
C PRO A 112 -5.86 2.53 -19.81
N THR A 113 -5.40 1.29 -19.65
CA THR A 113 -3.97 0.99 -19.51
C THR A 113 -3.61 -0.19 -20.39
N TYR A 114 -2.36 -0.20 -20.85
CA TYR A 114 -1.74 -1.45 -21.28
C TYR A 114 -1.12 -2.13 -20.08
N TYR A 115 -1.28 -3.45 -19.94
CA TYR A 115 -0.80 -4.19 -18.78
C TYR A 115 -0.26 -5.58 -19.13
N ASN A 116 0.58 -6.08 -18.22
CA ASN A 116 1.00 -7.47 -18.15
C ASN A 116 0.54 -8.07 -16.82
N ALA A 117 0.13 -9.34 -16.84
CA ALA A 117 -0.12 -10.11 -15.62
C ALA A 117 1.03 -11.11 -15.44
N TYR A 118 1.88 -10.84 -14.47
CA TYR A 118 3.04 -11.64 -14.13
C TYR A 118 2.65 -12.65 -13.04
N SER A 119 2.65 -13.93 -13.38
CA SER A 119 2.34 -15.00 -12.43
C SER A 119 3.47 -15.16 -11.42
N LEU A 120 3.10 -15.19 -10.14
CA LEU A 120 4.01 -15.44 -9.03
C LEU A 120 3.77 -16.84 -8.46
N PRO A 121 4.75 -17.41 -7.74
CA PRO A 121 4.51 -18.59 -6.93
C PRO A 121 3.42 -18.33 -5.87
N ASP A 122 2.79 -19.40 -5.40
CA ASP A 122 1.86 -19.33 -4.28
C ASP A 122 2.57 -18.75 -3.03
N LEU A 123 1.84 -17.99 -2.24
CA LEU A 123 2.31 -17.49 -0.94
C LEU A 123 1.92 -18.50 0.14
N MET A 124 2.90 -19.08 0.80
CA MET A 124 2.76 -20.15 1.80
C MET A 124 2.62 -19.58 3.21
N VAL A 125 1.66 -18.66 3.37
CA VAL A 125 1.40 -17.80 4.54
C VAL A 125 1.53 -18.50 5.89
N SER A 126 0.95 -19.69 6.05
CA SER A 126 0.94 -20.41 7.34
C SER A 126 2.24 -21.16 7.68
N THR A 127 3.19 -21.25 6.75
CA THR A 127 4.39 -22.08 6.89
C THR A 127 5.70 -21.36 6.55
N ALA A 128 5.65 -20.24 5.84
CA ALA A 128 6.85 -19.47 5.49
C ALA A 128 7.51 -18.84 6.72
N GLY A 129 6.71 -18.43 7.71
CA GLY A 129 7.21 -17.93 9.00
C GLY A 129 7.81 -16.54 8.93
N GLU A 130 7.44 -15.75 7.92
CA GLU A 130 7.84 -14.35 7.81
C GLU A 130 6.88 -13.45 8.58
N ILE A 131 7.36 -12.29 9.00
CA ILE A 131 6.53 -11.26 9.65
C ILE A 131 6.16 -10.21 8.62
N VAL A 132 4.87 -10.10 8.33
CA VAL A 132 4.30 -9.12 7.41
C VAL A 132 3.78 -7.93 8.20
N ASN A 133 4.21 -6.72 7.85
CA ASN A 133 3.68 -5.49 8.42
C ASN A 133 2.39 -5.07 7.74
N ASN A 134 1.53 -4.34 8.46
CA ASN A 134 0.41 -3.64 7.85
C ASN A 134 0.92 -2.39 7.12
N TYR A 135 0.81 -2.37 5.80
CA TYR A 135 1.18 -1.21 4.98
C TYR A 135 -0.04 -0.38 4.56
N ASN A 136 -1.19 -0.58 5.20
CA ASN A 136 -2.31 0.35 5.07
C ASN A 136 -1.94 1.69 5.73
N PRO A 137 -2.14 2.82 5.04
CA PRO A 137 -1.84 4.16 5.54
C PRO A 137 -2.59 4.46 6.85
N GLY A 138 -1.85 4.88 7.87
CA GLY A 138 -2.41 5.22 9.19
C GLY A 138 -2.78 4.02 10.05
N GLU A 139 -2.56 2.79 9.57
CA GLU A 139 -2.69 1.57 10.36
C GLU A 139 -1.31 1.07 10.82
N SER A 140 -1.34 0.17 11.80
CA SER A 140 -0.16 -0.49 12.32
C SER A 140 -0.47 -1.97 12.56
N GLY A 141 0.55 -2.75 12.88
CA GLY A 141 0.39 -4.16 13.22
C GLY A 141 1.20 -5.06 12.33
N THR A 142 1.26 -6.32 12.75
CA THR A 142 2.02 -7.38 12.11
C THR A 142 1.22 -8.66 12.11
N ASP A 143 1.51 -9.53 11.17
CA ASP A 143 0.97 -10.89 11.12
C ASP A 143 2.04 -11.86 10.61
N ASP A 144 1.82 -13.14 10.83
CA ASP A 144 2.59 -14.19 10.18
C ASP A 144 2.18 -14.27 8.71
N GLY A 145 3.16 -14.50 7.84
CA GLY A 145 2.96 -14.47 6.41
C GLY A 145 4.11 -14.99 5.58
N ASP A 146 4.06 -14.62 4.30
CA ASP A 146 5.04 -14.92 3.26
C ASP A 146 5.18 -13.70 2.33
N ILE A 147 6.38 -13.47 1.80
CA ILE A 147 6.76 -12.27 1.04
C ILE A 147 7.57 -12.70 -0.18
N HIS A 148 7.05 -12.38 -1.37
CA HIS A 148 7.84 -12.44 -2.59
C HIS A 148 8.54 -11.11 -2.82
N TYR A 149 9.86 -11.15 -2.89
CA TYR A 149 10.70 -10.00 -3.21
C TYR A 149 11.00 -9.99 -4.71
N LEU A 150 10.58 -8.91 -5.38
CA LEU A 150 10.73 -8.74 -6.82
C LEU A 150 11.61 -7.55 -7.11
N GLN A 151 12.68 -7.79 -7.86
CA GLN A 151 13.52 -6.72 -8.36
C GLN A 151 12.87 -6.10 -9.59
N ILE A 152 12.47 -4.84 -9.49
CA ILE A 152 11.91 -4.06 -10.60
C ILE A 152 13.01 -3.16 -11.18
N GLU A 153 13.11 -3.14 -12.50
CA GLU A 153 13.93 -2.20 -13.25
C GLU A 153 13.13 -1.67 -14.43
N TYR A 154 13.06 -0.36 -14.63
CA TYR A 154 12.37 0.21 -15.77
C TYR A 154 13.02 1.50 -16.29
N GLY A 155 12.70 1.86 -17.52
CA GLY A 155 13.14 3.09 -18.14
C GLY A 155 12.26 3.46 -19.33
N GLY A 156 12.19 4.75 -19.66
CA GLY A 156 11.44 5.28 -20.79
C GLY A 156 9.93 5.47 -20.56
N TYR A 157 9.39 5.04 -19.41
CA TYR A 157 8.01 5.30 -18.98
C TYR A 157 7.96 6.44 -17.96
N SER A 158 6.89 7.24 -17.96
CA SER A 158 6.69 8.29 -16.94
C SER A 158 6.20 7.73 -15.61
N SER A 159 5.48 6.61 -15.63
CA SER A 159 5.00 5.94 -14.42
C SER A 159 4.70 4.47 -14.71
N LEU A 160 4.91 3.61 -13.73
CA LEU A 160 4.38 2.26 -13.70
C LEU A 160 3.35 2.16 -12.57
N HIS A 161 2.28 1.40 -12.83
CA HIS A 161 1.26 1.09 -11.84
C HIS A 161 1.30 -0.40 -11.51
N PHE A 162 1.29 -0.73 -10.23
CA PHE A 162 1.32 -2.10 -9.72
C PHE A 162 0.07 -2.39 -8.89
N ASP A 163 -0.51 -3.56 -9.15
CA ASP A 163 -1.61 -4.14 -8.39
C ASP A 163 -1.41 -5.65 -8.28
N ALA A 164 -2.02 -6.30 -7.30
CA ALA A 164 -1.91 -7.74 -7.12
C ALA A 164 -3.25 -8.36 -6.75
N LYS A 165 -3.48 -9.57 -7.25
CA LYS A 165 -4.61 -10.42 -6.84
C LYS A 165 -4.15 -11.83 -6.55
N GLY A 166 -4.97 -12.57 -5.83
CA GLY A 166 -4.83 -14.01 -5.65
C GLY A 166 -6.10 -14.63 -5.11
N THR A 167 -6.05 -15.93 -4.87
CA THR A 167 -7.11 -16.70 -4.23
C THR A 167 -6.62 -17.17 -2.88
N VAL A 168 -7.21 -16.65 -1.80
CA VAL A 168 -6.88 -17.13 -0.46
C VAL A 168 -7.50 -18.49 -0.24
N VAL A 169 -6.74 -19.41 0.36
CA VAL A 169 -7.25 -20.68 0.85
C VAL A 169 -7.18 -20.70 2.36
N GLY A 170 -8.35 -20.54 2.99
CA GLY A 170 -8.49 -20.50 4.43
C GLY A 170 -8.66 -21.87 5.07
N SER A 171 -8.82 -21.85 6.39
CA SER A 171 -9.06 -23.06 7.17
C SER A 171 -10.37 -23.76 6.77
N GLY A 172 -10.31 -25.08 6.62
CA GLY A 172 -11.45 -25.88 6.14
C GLY A 172 -11.64 -25.90 4.62
N GLY A 173 -10.68 -25.39 3.83
CA GLY A 173 -10.71 -25.43 2.37
C GLY A 173 -11.59 -24.37 1.72
N LYS A 174 -12.06 -23.39 2.48
CA LYS A 174 -12.80 -22.23 1.94
C LYS A 174 -11.85 -21.37 1.13
N THR A 175 -12.31 -20.92 -0.03
CA THR A 175 -11.55 -20.02 -0.89
C THR A 175 -12.29 -18.72 -1.15
N TRP A 176 -11.56 -17.63 -1.31
CA TRP A 176 -12.09 -16.33 -1.74
C TRP A 176 -11.03 -15.55 -2.49
N GLU A 177 -11.45 -14.71 -3.43
CA GLU A 177 -10.55 -13.80 -4.11
C GLU A 177 -10.08 -12.69 -3.15
N THR A 178 -8.81 -12.32 -3.27
CA THR A 178 -8.21 -11.19 -2.56
C THR A 178 -7.45 -10.31 -3.53
N LYS A 179 -7.34 -9.03 -3.17
CA LYS A 179 -6.58 -8.02 -3.92
C LYS A 179 -5.77 -7.18 -2.95
N ALA A 180 -4.66 -6.62 -3.42
CA ALA A 180 -3.97 -5.59 -2.67
C ALA A 180 -4.92 -4.37 -2.49
N PRO A 181 -5.08 -3.84 -1.26
CA PRO A 181 -6.03 -2.76 -1.01
C PRO A 181 -5.60 -1.42 -1.61
N PHE A 182 -4.29 -1.19 -1.70
CA PHE A 182 -3.70 0.03 -2.24
C PHE A 182 -2.79 -0.29 -3.41
N SER A 183 -2.94 0.51 -4.46
CA SER A 183 -2.02 0.49 -5.59
C SER A 183 -0.64 1.00 -5.18
N HIS A 184 0.34 0.66 -6.01
CA HIS A 184 1.71 1.13 -5.87
C HIS A 184 2.15 1.72 -7.18
N ASP A 185 2.65 2.94 -7.15
CA ASP A 185 3.10 3.64 -8.35
C ASP A 185 4.61 3.88 -8.28
N ALA A 186 5.30 3.52 -9.36
CA ALA A 186 6.65 3.98 -9.59
C ALA A 186 6.58 5.13 -10.58
N GLU A 187 6.60 6.35 -10.07
CA GLU A 187 6.71 7.54 -10.90
C GLU A 187 8.17 7.67 -11.30
N ALA A 188 8.45 7.84 -12.60
CA ALA A 188 9.79 8.22 -12.98
C ALA A 188 10.09 9.54 -12.29
N ALA A 189 11.16 9.57 -11.46
CA ALA A 189 11.65 10.80 -10.84
C ALA A 189 11.55 11.90 -11.88
N ASN A 190 10.68 12.86 -11.63
CA ASN A 190 10.53 14.01 -12.49
C ASN A 190 11.94 14.63 -12.58
N GLN A 191 12.61 14.49 -13.73
CA GLN A 191 13.81 15.28 -14.03
C GLN A 191 13.48 16.79 -14.01
N ASN A 192 12.19 17.12 -13.91
CA ASN A 192 11.68 18.44 -13.57
C ASN A 192 11.03 18.38 -12.19
N ALA A 193 11.83 18.61 -11.14
CA ALA A 193 11.33 18.89 -9.81
C ALA A 193 10.13 19.86 -9.92
N VAL A 194 8.98 19.45 -9.38
CA VAL A 194 7.83 20.35 -9.23
C VAL A 194 8.34 21.53 -8.40
N PRO A 195 8.34 22.77 -8.92
CA PRO A 195 8.79 23.91 -8.15
C PRO A 195 8.00 23.96 -6.85
N GLU A 196 8.69 24.12 -5.72
CA GLU A 196 8.04 24.28 -4.42
C GLU A 196 6.86 25.24 -4.57
N PRO A 197 5.65 24.88 -4.10
CA PRO A 197 4.46 25.65 -4.39
C PRO A 197 4.69 27.09 -3.95
N ALA A 198 4.33 28.05 -4.81
CA ALA A 198 4.50 29.48 -4.58
C ALA A 198 3.88 29.98 -3.26
N THR A 199 3.13 29.14 -2.55
CA THR A 199 2.68 29.31 -1.18
C THR A 199 3.82 29.45 -0.17
N MET A 200 4.96 28.74 -0.33
CA MET A 200 6.13 28.91 0.56
C MET A 200 6.82 30.26 0.33
N LEU A 201 6.90 30.69 -0.93
CA LEU A 201 7.38 32.04 -1.26
C LEU A 201 6.41 33.12 -0.75
N LEU A 202 5.10 32.91 -0.88
CA LEU A 202 4.07 33.82 -0.38
C LEU A 202 4.07 33.89 1.16
N LEU A 203 4.24 32.75 1.83
CA LEU A 203 4.37 32.67 3.28
C LEU A 203 5.63 33.40 3.76
N GLY A 204 6.77 33.13 3.11
CA GLY A 204 8.03 33.80 3.41
C GLY A 204 7.95 35.32 3.21
N THR A 205 7.45 35.77 2.05
CA THR A 205 7.31 37.20 1.73
C THR A 205 6.27 37.89 2.63
N GLY A 206 5.18 37.20 2.99
CA GLY A 206 4.19 37.68 3.96
C GLY A 206 4.79 37.92 5.34
N MET A 207 5.64 37.01 5.83
CA MET A 207 6.33 37.18 7.13
C MET A 207 7.33 38.34 7.10
N PHE A 208 8.08 38.54 6.01
CA PHE A 208 8.96 39.71 5.86
C PHE A 208 8.18 41.03 5.81
N GLY A 209 7.02 41.05 5.16
CA GLY A 209 6.13 42.21 5.14
C GLY A 209 5.67 42.63 6.54
N LEU A 210 5.31 41.67 7.39
CA LEU A 210 4.88 41.92 8.78
C LEU A 210 6.02 42.49 9.65
N VAL A 211 7.25 42.00 9.49
CA VAL A 211 8.43 42.53 10.20
C VAL A 211 8.75 43.96 9.74
N GLY A 212 8.61 44.26 8.44
CA GLY A 212 8.80 45.60 7.88
C GLY A 212 7.79 46.63 8.42
N ILE A 213 6.51 46.25 8.54
CA ILE A 213 5.46 47.13 9.06
C ILE A 213 5.69 47.47 10.53
N LYS A 214 6.16 46.53 11.35
CA LYS A 214 6.46 46.76 12.78
C LYS A 214 7.50 47.85 13.02
N ARG A 215 8.45 48.06 12.09
CA ARG A 215 9.50 49.09 12.22
C ARG A 215 9.04 50.51 11.91
N ARG A 216 7.91 50.69 11.23
CA ARG A 216 7.35 52.03 10.92
C ARG A 216 6.55 52.66 12.06
N PHE A 217 6.12 51.86 13.04
CA PHE A 217 5.27 52.32 14.14
C PHE A 217 5.99 52.45 15.49
N VAL A 218 7.32 52.36 15.53
CA VAL A 218 8.09 52.69 16.74
C VAL A 218 8.34 54.20 16.75
N PRO A 219 7.73 54.99 17.66
CA PRO A 219 8.00 56.41 17.77
C PRO A 219 9.45 56.59 18.22
N LYS A 220 10.22 57.43 17.52
CA LYS A 220 11.53 57.87 18.02
C LYS A 220 11.29 58.65 19.32
N ARG A 221 11.80 58.11 20.44
CA ARG A 221 12.02 58.86 21.67
C ARG A 221 13.34 59.61 21.58
#